data_AF-Q9NCR0-F1
#
_entry.id   AF-Q9NCR0-F1
#
_cell.length_a   1.000
_cell.length_b   1.000
_cell.length_c   1.000
_cell.angle_alpha   90.00
_cell.angle_beta   90.00
_cell.angle_gamma   90.00
#
_symmetry.space_group_name_H-M   'P 1'
#
loop_
_entity.id
_entity.type
_entity.pdbx_description
1 polymer ?
#
loop_
_entity_poly.entity_id
_entity_poly.type
_entity_poly.pdbx_seq_one_letter_code
_entity_poly.pdbx_strand_id
1 'polypeptide(L)'
;MVCQNFLLTISVVLMSCLCHEYYAQQCTGGSDCSSCTVACTDCQNCPNALIACTDSTNCYQAMTCTRSTMCNGALTCTDSYDCFNADTCTRSTNCYTAKTCTGSTNCYEATACTDSTGCPSSASVKQIK
;
A
#
# COMPACT_ATOMS: atom_id res chain seq x y z
N MET A 1 -2.26 -8.87 -24.82
CA MET A 1 -3.44 -9.10 -25.68
C MET A 1 -3.35 -8.13 -26.84
N VAL A 2 -3.30 -8.66 -28.05
CA VAL A 2 -2.99 -7.95 -29.31
C VAL A 2 -4.18 -7.08 -29.72
N CYS A 3 -3.96 -5.88 -30.25
CA CYS A 3 -5.01 -5.14 -30.94
C CYS A 3 -4.48 -4.58 -32.27
N GLN A 4 -4.98 -5.11 -33.39
CA GLN A 4 -4.69 -4.59 -34.73
C GLN A 4 -5.96 -4.61 -35.61
N ASN A 5 -6.23 -3.43 -36.21
CA ASN A 5 -7.03 -3.11 -37.41
C ASN A 5 -8.58 -3.19 -37.31
N PHE A 6 -9.42 -2.30 -37.88
CA PHE A 6 -9.27 -1.42 -39.03
C PHE A 6 -10.36 -0.30 -39.05
N LEU A 7 -9.93 0.96 -39.00
CA LEU A 7 -10.51 2.19 -39.60
C LEU A 7 -11.96 2.69 -39.33
N LEU A 8 -12.94 1.88 -38.93
CA LEU A 8 -14.30 2.38 -38.54
C LEU A 8 -14.58 2.30 -37.04
N THR A 9 -13.73 1.58 -36.32
CA THR A 9 -13.65 1.55 -34.86
C THR A 9 -12.92 2.77 -34.29
N ILE A 10 -12.16 3.51 -35.10
CA ILE A 10 -11.21 4.53 -34.63
C ILE A 10 -11.88 5.62 -33.78
N SER A 11 -13.07 6.13 -34.15
CA SER A 11 -13.71 7.23 -33.40
C SER A 11 -14.36 6.79 -32.08
N VAL A 12 -14.89 5.56 -32.01
CA VAL A 12 -15.52 5.00 -30.80
C VAL A 12 -14.49 4.36 -29.87
N VAL A 13 -13.42 3.79 -30.44
CA VAL A 13 -12.27 3.25 -29.71
C VAL A 13 -11.38 4.36 -29.17
N LEU A 14 -11.21 5.49 -29.85
CA LEU A 14 -10.52 6.65 -29.26
C LEU A 14 -11.26 7.17 -28.02
N MET A 15 -12.60 7.25 -28.05
CA MET A 15 -13.37 7.72 -26.90
C MET A 15 -13.48 6.70 -25.75
N SER A 16 -13.45 5.39 -26.03
CA SER A 16 -13.42 4.36 -24.98
C SER A 16 -12.01 4.05 -24.47
N CYS A 17 -10.95 4.22 -25.27
CA CYS A 17 -9.54 4.18 -24.81
C CYS A 17 -9.23 5.37 -23.90
N LEU A 18 -9.69 6.58 -24.24
CA LEU A 18 -9.51 7.76 -23.39
C LEU A 18 -10.24 7.64 -22.04
N CYS A 19 -11.32 6.84 -21.96
CA CYS A 19 -12.02 6.57 -20.69
C CYS A 19 -11.37 5.44 -19.86
N HIS A 20 -10.64 4.50 -20.46
CA HIS A 20 -9.90 3.45 -19.74
C HIS A 20 -8.51 3.92 -19.28
N GLU A 21 -7.94 4.92 -19.94
CA GLU A 21 -6.67 5.56 -19.56
C GLU A 21 -6.81 6.62 -18.45
N TYR A 22 -8.05 7.03 -18.13
CA TYR A 22 -8.36 8.04 -17.12
C TYR A 22 -8.65 7.45 -15.73
N TYR A 23 -8.94 6.15 -15.63
CA TYR A 23 -9.31 5.50 -14.37
C TYR A 23 -8.47 4.23 -14.15
N ALA A 24 -7.51 4.35 -13.22
CA ALA A 24 -6.79 3.28 -12.54
C ALA A 24 -5.57 2.65 -13.23
N GLN A 25 -4.45 3.39 -13.27
CA GLN A 25 -3.18 2.79 -13.66
C GLN A 25 -2.64 1.91 -12.53
N GLN A 26 -2.76 0.61 -12.77
CA GLN A 26 -2.12 -0.45 -11.99
C GLN A 26 -0.84 -0.86 -12.71
N CYS A 27 0.23 -1.09 -11.95
CA CYS A 27 1.52 -1.47 -12.51
C CYS A 27 2.11 -2.68 -11.82
N THR A 28 2.93 -3.42 -12.58
CA THR A 28 3.64 -4.59 -12.11
C THR A 28 5.04 -4.63 -12.71
N GLY A 29 6.06 -4.79 -11.87
CA GLY A 29 7.44 -4.93 -12.32
C GLY A 29 8.11 -3.60 -12.65
N GLY A 30 9.42 -3.52 -12.39
CA GLY A 30 10.28 -2.45 -12.89
C GLY A 30 10.98 -1.64 -11.81
N SER A 31 11.84 -0.72 -12.26
CA SER A 31 12.59 0.16 -11.36
C SER A 31 11.85 1.46 -11.04
N ASP A 32 11.00 1.94 -11.95
CA ASP A 32 10.23 3.17 -11.76
C ASP A 32 8.78 3.01 -12.22
N CYS A 33 7.86 3.13 -11.25
CA CYS A 33 6.43 3.03 -11.41
C CYS A 33 5.74 4.35 -11.00
N SER A 34 6.41 5.47 -11.26
CA SER A 34 5.89 6.81 -11.01
C SER A 34 4.58 7.12 -11.77
N SER A 35 4.29 6.45 -12.88
CA SER A 35 3.02 6.63 -13.60
C SER A 35 1.81 5.93 -12.96
N CYS A 36 2.03 5.14 -11.91
CA CYS A 36 1.05 4.21 -11.36
C CYS A 36 0.30 4.88 -10.22
N THR A 37 -0.99 5.13 -10.43
CA THR A 37 -1.80 5.96 -9.51
C THR A 37 -2.73 5.16 -8.63
N VAL A 38 -3.10 3.93 -9.01
CA VAL A 38 -4.02 3.10 -8.23
C VAL A 38 -3.29 2.01 -7.47
N ALA A 39 -2.58 1.13 -8.17
CA ALA A 39 -1.87 0.04 -7.53
C ALA A 39 -0.47 -0.15 -8.10
N CYS A 40 0.46 -0.54 -7.25
CA CYS A 40 1.83 -0.84 -7.63
C CYS A 40 2.24 -2.18 -7.05
N THR A 41 2.76 -3.07 -7.90
CA THR A 41 3.18 -4.41 -7.51
C THR A 41 4.59 -4.68 -8.02
N ASP A 42 5.44 -5.30 -7.20
CA ASP A 42 6.78 -5.74 -7.61
C ASP A 42 7.64 -4.64 -8.27
N CYS A 43 7.67 -3.44 -7.66
CA CYS A 43 8.36 -2.30 -8.24
C CYS A 43 9.19 -1.50 -7.24
N GLN A 44 10.34 -1.00 -7.70
CA GLN A 44 11.32 -0.32 -6.84
C GLN A 44 11.00 1.16 -6.56
N ASN A 45 9.98 1.72 -7.18
CA ASN A 45 9.60 3.11 -6.91
C ASN A 45 8.12 3.34 -7.24
N CYS A 46 7.28 3.38 -6.22
CA CYS A 46 5.83 3.54 -6.35
C CYS A 46 5.30 4.81 -5.67
N PRO A 47 5.81 6.00 -6.01
CA PRO A 47 5.54 7.22 -5.24
C PRO A 47 4.09 7.68 -5.30
N ASN A 48 3.36 7.31 -6.36
CA ASN A 48 2.03 7.83 -6.67
C ASN A 48 0.92 6.80 -6.51
N ALA A 49 1.22 5.59 -6.05
CA ALA A 49 0.19 4.56 -5.86
C ALA A 49 -0.70 4.94 -4.67
N LEU A 50 -1.99 5.15 -4.91
CA LEU A 50 -2.92 5.65 -3.88
C LEU A 50 -3.64 4.53 -3.12
N ILE A 51 -3.97 3.42 -3.77
CA ILE A 51 -4.80 2.38 -3.15
C ILE A 51 -3.94 1.29 -2.52
N ALA A 52 -3.06 0.68 -3.31
CA ALA A 52 -2.31 -0.49 -2.88
C ALA A 52 -0.85 -0.47 -3.37
N CYS A 53 0.05 -0.88 -2.49
CA CYS A 53 1.45 -1.10 -2.81
C CYS A 53 1.90 -2.47 -2.29
N THR A 54 2.24 -3.38 -3.20
CA THR A 54 2.56 -4.77 -2.87
C THR A 54 3.96 -5.14 -3.34
N ASP A 55 4.78 -5.75 -2.49
CA ASP A 55 6.14 -6.16 -2.84
C ASP A 55 6.97 -5.02 -3.47
N SER A 56 6.80 -3.80 -2.94
CA SER A 56 7.29 -2.59 -3.60
C SER A 56 7.93 -1.62 -2.61
N THR A 57 8.63 -0.63 -3.15
CA THR A 57 9.32 0.38 -2.34
C THR A 57 8.89 1.80 -2.73
N ASN A 58 9.16 2.77 -1.85
CA ASN A 58 8.73 4.17 -1.99
C ASN A 58 7.19 4.34 -2.08
N CYS A 59 6.44 3.58 -1.28
CA CYS A 59 4.97 3.54 -1.28
C CYS A 59 4.32 4.67 -0.47
N TYR A 60 4.80 5.91 -0.61
CA TYR A 60 4.50 7.01 0.31
C TYR A 60 3.01 7.33 0.49
N GLN A 61 2.21 7.13 -0.57
CA GLN A 61 0.82 7.57 -0.63
C GLN A 61 -0.20 6.42 -0.56
N ALA A 62 0.27 5.17 -0.54
CA ALA A 62 -0.63 4.02 -0.66
C ALA A 62 -1.43 3.83 0.63
N MET A 63 -2.75 3.74 0.52
CA MET A 63 -3.63 3.45 1.67
C MET A 63 -3.37 2.07 2.27
N THR A 64 -2.99 1.09 1.45
CA THR A 64 -2.65 -0.27 1.88
C THR A 64 -1.25 -0.65 1.41
N CYS A 65 -0.43 -1.12 2.34
CA CYS A 65 0.88 -1.69 2.05
C CYS A 65 0.95 -3.17 2.45
N THR A 66 1.47 -3.99 1.54
CA THR A 66 1.76 -5.41 1.79
C THR A 66 3.19 -5.74 1.34
N ARG A 67 4.04 -6.19 2.26
CA ARG A 67 5.46 -6.49 1.98
C ARG A 67 6.21 -5.33 1.32
N SER A 68 5.96 -4.12 1.80
CA SER A 68 6.44 -2.88 1.16
C SER A 68 7.16 -1.95 2.13
N THR A 69 7.88 -0.95 1.60
CA THR A 69 8.61 0.03 2.41
C THR A 69 8.20 1.47 2.13
N MET A 70 8.50 2.37 3.07
CA MET A 70 8.15 3.79 3.04
C MET A 70 6.64 4.02 2.94
N CYS A 71 5.87 3.26 3.72
CA CYS A 71 4.41 3.25 3.73
C CYS A 71 3.81 4.36 4.59
N ASN A 72 4.33 5.58 4.44
CA ASN A 72 4.06 6.69 5.35
C ASN A 72 2.58 7.03 5.44
N GLY A 73 1.85 7.02 4.31
CA GLY A 73 0.42 7.33 4.23
C GLY A 73 -0.52 6.14 4.37
N ALA A 74 -0.02 4.93 4.65
CA ALA A 74 -0.85 3.75 4.72
C ALA A 74 -1.75 3.76 5.96
N LEU A 75 -3.02 3.41 5.78
CA LEU A 75 -3.97 3.13 6.86
C LEU A 75 -3.83 1.69 7.35
N THR A 76 -3.40 0.79 6.46
CA THR A 76 -3.17 -0.62 6.76
C THR A 76 -1.82 -1.08 6.25
N CYS A 77 -1.05 -1.70 7.15
CA CYS A 77 0.23 -2.30 6.83
C CYS A 77 0.28 -3.78 7.18
N THR A 78 0.74 -4.60 6.24
CA THR A 78 1.08 -6.01 6.46
C THR A 78 2.50 -6.26 5.98
N ASP A 79 3.36 -6.83 6.83
CA ASP A 79 4.78 -7.09 6.50
C ASP A 79 5.54 -5.88 5.97
N SER A 80 5.20 -4.69 6.45
CA SER A 80 5.67 -3.44 5.84
C SER A 80 6.43 -2.58 6.83
N TYR A 81 7.18 -1.62 6.30
CA TYR A 81 8.03 -0.73 7.06
C TYR A 81 7.59 0.73 6.88
N ASP A 82 7.89 1.56 7.89
CA ASP A 82 7.57 3.00 7.90
C ASP A 82 6.06 3.30 7.87
N CYS A 83 5.30 2.53 8.64
CA CYS A 83 3.84 2.61 8.71
C CYS A 83 3.34 3.69 9.68
N PHE A 84 3.88 4.90 9.54
CA PHE A 84 3.75 5.95 10.55
C PHE A 84 2.31 6.35 10.87
N ASN A 85 1.43 6.34 9.86
CA ASN A 85 0.03 6.77 9.97
C ASN A 85 -0.98 5.60 9.91
N ALA A 86 -0.52 4.35 10.03
CA ALA A 86 -1.42 3.21 9.97
C ALA A 86 -2.37 3.17 11.17
N ASP A 87 -3.61 2.77 10.94
CA ASP A 87 -4.57 2.41 11.98
C ASP A 87 -4.39 0.94 12.40
N THR A 88 -3.97 0.11 11.45
CA THR A 88 -3.74 -1.33 11.65
C THR A 88 -2.37 -1.76 11.11
N CYS A 89 -1.61 -2.42 11.98
CA CYS A 89 -0.33 -3.01 11.64
C CYS A 89 -0.30 -4.51 11.95
N THR A 90 0.12 -5.29 10.96
CA THR A 90 0.44 -6.72 11.11
C THR A 90 1.87 -6.98 10.66
N ARG A 91 2.70 -7.53 11.53
CA ARG A 91 4.11 -7.85 11.26
C ARG A 91 4.89 -6.69 10.64
N SER A 92 4.60 -5.47 11.10
CA SER A 92 5.09 -4.23 10.50
C SER A 92 5.86 -3.38 11.51
N THR A 93 6.62 -2.39 11.04
CA THR A 93 7.42 -1.51 11.90
C THR A 93 7.00 -0.05 11.79
N ASN A 94 7.37 0.73 12.80
CA ASN A 94 7.09 2.16 12.88
C ASN A 94 5.60 2.51 12.90
N CYS A 95 4.81 1.71 13.62
CA CYS A 95 3.35 1.79 13.69
C CYS A 95 2.85 2.79 14.74
N TYR A 96 3.35 4.03 14.69
CA TYR A 96 3.22 5.00 15.78
C TYR A 96 1.76 5.30 16.16
N THR A 97 0.87 5.43 15.17
CA THR A 97 -0.54 5.79 15.37
C THR A 97 -1.49 4.58 15.42
N ALA A 98 -0.98 3.36 15.20
CA ALA A 98 -1.83 2.19 15.01
C ALA A 98 -2.63 1.87 16.25
N LYS A 99 -3.95 1.69 16.09
CA LYS A 99 -4.86 1.27 17.15
C LYS A 99 -4.80 -0.24 17.37
N THR A 100 -4.53 -0.98 16.31
CA THR A 100 -4.34 -2.44 16.35
C THR A 100 -2.96 -2.82 15.87
N CYS A 101 -2.21 -3.51 16.72
CA CYS A 101 -0.90 -4.05 16.40
C CYS A 101 -0.85 -5.56 16.65
N THR A 102 -0.40 -6.32 15.65
CA THR A 102 -0.11 -7.75 15.75
C THR A 102 1.30 -8.02 15.25
N GLY A 103 2.19 -8.58 16.08
CA GLY A 103 3.58 -8.87 15.69
C GLY A 103 4.39 -7.65 15.24
N SER A 104 4.05 -6.44 15.69
CA SER A 104 4.54 -5.17 15.14
C SER A 104 5.35 -4.36 16.15
N THR A 105 6.08 -3.33 15.70
CA THR A 105 6.91 -2.50 16.59
C THR A 105 6.54 -1.03 16.56
N ASN A 106 6.87 -0.34 17.66
CA ASN A 106 6.62 1.08 17.89
C ASN A 106 5.12 1.45 17.90
N CYS A 107 4.30 0.63 18.56
CA CYS A 107 2.85 0.75 18.63
C CYS A 107 2.34 1.70 19.73
N TYR A 108 2.79 2.95 19.73
CA TYR A 108 2.63 3.86 20.87
C TYR A 108 1.18 4.23 21.21
N GLU A 109 0.27 4.17 20.23
CA GLU A 109 -1.15 4.49 20.41
C GLU A 109 -2.09 3.28 20.38
N ALA A 110 -1.55 2.05 20.42
CA ALA A 110 -2.36 0.85 20.29
C ALA A 110 -3.30 0.64 21.47
N THR A 111 -4.57 0.33 21.18
CA THR A 111 -5.55 -0.15 22.18
C THR A 111 -5.63 -1.67 22.20
N ALA A 112 -5.29 -2.32 21.08
CA ALA A 112 -5.13 -3.76 20.95
C ALA A 112 -3.69 -4.08 20.51
N CYS A 113 -2.98 -4.84 21.34
CA CYS A 113 -1.57 -5.15 21.14
C CYS A 113 -1.32 -6.65 21.34
N THR A 114 -1.00 -7.35 20.25
CA THR A 114 -0.66 -8.78 20.29
C THR A 114 0.78 -8.97 19.80
N ASP A 115 1.63 -9.60 20.61
CA ASP A 115 3.04 -9.89 20.29
C ASP A 115 3.81 -8.68 19.70
N SER A 116 3.50 -7.49 20.19
CA SER A 116 4.01 -6.22 19.64
C SER A 116 4.77 -5.43 20.70
N THR A 117 5.66 -4.54 20.26
CA THR A 117 6.48 -3.69 21.14
C THR A 117 6.10 -2.22 21.03
N GLY A 118 6.43 -1.45 22.08
CA GLY A 118 6.08 -0.03 22.16
C GLY A 118 4.63 0.25 22.55
N CYS A 119 3.86 -0.77 22.97
CA CYS A 119 2.46 -0.59 23.35
C CYS A 119 2.31 0.17 24.68
N PRO A 120 1.29 1.03 24.81
CA PRO A 120 1.02 1.74 26.06
C PRO A 120 0.51 0.77 27.13
N SER A 121 0.70 1.13 28.41
CA SER A 121 0.25 0.30 29.54
C SER A 121 -1.28 0.14 29.64
N SER A 122 -2.03 1.03 28.98
CA SER A 122 -3.49 0.98 28.87
C SER A 122 -3.99 0.04 27.77
N ALA A 123 -3.10 -0.47 26.90
CA ALA A 123 -3.49 -1.38 25.84
C ALA A 123 -3.95 -2.73 26.40
N SER A 124 -4.90 -3.34 25.71
CA SER A 124 -5.15 -4.78 25.87
C SER A 124 -3.99 -5.55 25.26
N VAL A 125 -3.07 -6.03 26.12
CA VAL A 125 -1.86 -6.75 25.70
C VAL A 125 -2.09 -8.26 25.76
N LYS A 126 -1.90 -8.94 24.62
CA LYS A 126 -1.90 -10.40 24.52
C LYS A 126 -0.52 -10.86 24.04
N GLN A 127 0.16 -11.68 24.83
CA GLN A 127 1.41 -12.31 24.40
C GLN A 127 1.19 -13.80 24.19
N ILE A 128 1.55 -14.30 23.02
CA ILE A 128 1.58 -15.71 22.67
C ILE A 128 2.92 -16.24 23.20
N LYS A 129 2.84 -17.09 24.23
CA LYS A 129 4.00 -17.82 24.79
C LYS A 129 4.40 -18.97 23.89
#